data_AF-A0A924VPG3-F1
#
_entry.id   AF-A0A924VPG3-F1
#
_cell.length_a   1.000
_cell.length_b   1.000
_cell.length_c   1.000
_cell.angle_alpha   90.00
_cell.angle_beta   90.00
_cell.angle_gamma   90.00
#
_symmetry.space_group_name_H-M   'P 1'
#
loop_
_entity.id
_entity.type
_entity.pdbx_description
1 polymer ?
#
loop_
_entity_poly.entity_id
_entity_poly.type
_entity_poly.pdbx_seq_one_letter_code
_entity_poly.pdbx_strand_id
1 'polypeptide(L)'
;MTIALPTRDDKFSFGLWTVGYTGADPFGGPTRPPLDVVEAVTRLAELGAYGLTFHDDDLFPFGSSDADRQKQIDRLKQALSDTGLI
;
A
#
# COMPACT_ATOMS: atom_id res chain seq x y z
N MET A 1 -27.45 16.97 -6.95
CA MET A 1 -25.98 16.88 -7.15
C MET A 1 -25.63 15.42 -7.29
N THR A 2 -24.99 15.03 -8.39
CA THR A 2 -24.37 13.70 -8.53
C THR A 2 -23.04 13.71 -7.78
N ILE A 3 -22.82 12.72 -6.91
CA ILE A 3 -21.53 12.52 -6.24
C ILE A 3 -20.57 11.95 -7.27
N ALA A 4 -19.43 12.61 -7.48
CA ALA A 4 -18.35 12.05 -8.28
C ALA A 4 -17.70 10.89 -7.52
N LEU A 5 -17.64 9.72 -8.14
CA LEU A 5 -16.91 8.57 -7.62
C LEU A 5 -15.60 8.42 -8.42
N PRO A 6 -14.45 8.20 -7.77
CA PRO A 6 -13.20 7.97 -8.47
C PRO A 6 -13.28 6.69 -9.29
N THR A 7 -12.68 6.75 -10.47
CA THR A 7 -12.48 5.62 -11.36
C THR A 7 -10.99 5.47 -11.66
N ARG A 8 -10.61 4.32 -12.21
CA ARG A 8 -9.20 4.08 -12.60
C ARG A 8 -8.71 5.04 -13.68
N ASP A 9 -9.61 5.59 -14.50
CA ASP A 9 -9.26 6.54 -15.57
C ASP A 9 -8.77 7.89 -15.01
N ASP A 10 -9.09 8.18 -13.74
CA ASP A 10 -8.65 9.39 -13.03
C ASP A 10 -7.20 9.29 -12.54
N LYS A 11 -6.60 8.09 -12.57
CA LYS A 11 -5.19 7.82 -12.26
C LYS A 11 -4.73 8.27 -10.87
N PHE A 12 -5.61 8.20 -9.87
CA PHE A 12 -5.20 8.40 -8.49
C PHE A 12 -4.29 7.27 -8.01
N SER A 13 -3.15 7.63 -7.44
CA SER A 13 -2.18 6.69 -6.87
C SER A 13 -1.77 7.10 -5.47
N PHE A 14 -1.43 6.12 -4.64
CA PHE A 14 -1.04 6.34 -3.25
C PHE A 14 0.27 5.62 -2.93
N GLY A 15 1.11 6.28 -2.14
CA GLY A 15 2.31 5.64 -1.58
C GLY A 15 1.96 4.73 -0.42
N LEU A 16 2.58 3.56 -0.28
CA LEU A 16 2.34 2.65 0.84
C LEU A 16 2.57 3.34 2.20
N TRP A 17 3.59 4.19 2.29
CA TRP A 17 3.90 5.01 3.47
C TRP A 17 2.81 6.01 3.87
N THR A 18 1.85 6.32 2.97
CA THR A 18 0.78 7.29 3.26
C THR A 18 -0.29 6.65 4.15
N VAL A 19 -1.05 5.71 3.60
CA VAL A 19 -2.09 4.95 4.31
C VAL A 19 -1.49 4.02 5.37
N GLY A 20 -0.24 3.59 5.19
CA GLY A 20 0.49 2.76 6.14
C GLY A 20 1.15 3.53 7.29
N TYR A 21 1.10 4.87 7.31
CA TYR A 21 1.69 5.64 8.41
C TYR A 21 1.05 5.25 9.74
N THR A 22 1.88 4.86 10.72
CA THR A 22 1.41 4.42 12.05
C THR A 22 1.09 5.57 13.00
N GLY A 23 1.39 6.81 12.62
CA GLY A 23 1.05 8.01 13.40
C GLY A 23 2.08 8.42 14.45
N ALA A 24 3.28 7.82 14.43
CA ALA A 24 4.37 8.24 15.32
C ALA A 24 4.98 9.57 14.86
N ASP A 25 5.17 10.50 15.78
CA ASP A 25 5.71 11.83 15.52
C ASP A 25 6.83 12.18 16.53
N PRO A 26 7.48 13.36 16.46
CA PRO A 26 8.57 13.71 17.37
C PRO A 26 8.18 13.77 18.87
N PHE A 27 6.89 13.80 19.19
CA PHE A 27 6.37 13.98 20.54
C PHE A 27 5.53 12.80 21.04
N GLY A 28 5.28 11.78 20.21
CA GLY A 28 4.44 10.64 20.53
C GLY A 28 4.73 9.38 19.72
N GLY A 29 4.49 8.22 20.35
CA GLY A 29 4.62 6.92 19.71
C GLY A 29 3.49 6.60 18.71
N PRO A 30 3.57 5.45 18.02
CA PRO A 30 2.55 5.05 17.05
C PRO A 30 1.18 4.88 17.69
N THR A 31 0.14 5.25 16.95
CA THR A 31 -1.27 5.16 17.38
C THR A 31 -2.07 4.15 16.55
N ARG A 32 -1.49 3.63 15.46
CA ARG A 32 -2.05 2.59 14.60
C ARG A 32 -1.04 1.43 14.44
N PRO A 33 -1.53 0.19 14.26
CA PRO A 33 -0.65 -0.93 13.92
C PRO A 33 -0.08 -0.76 12.50
N PRO A 34 1.03 -1.43 12.16
CA PRO A 34 1.50 -1.55 10.78
C PRO A 34 0.42 -2.15 9.87
N LEU A 35 0.30 -1.61 8.66
CA LEU A 35 -0.65 -2.07 7.65
C LEU A 35 0.01 -3.12 6.74
N ASP A 36 -0.66 -4.25 6.50
CA ASP A 36 -0.17 -5.25 5.55
C ASP A 36 -0.34 -4.79 4.10
N VAL A 37 0.63 -5.12 3.24
CA VAL A 37 0.64 -4.69 1.84
C VAL A 37 -0.55 -5.23 1.04
N VAL A 38 -1.01 -6.44 1.32
CA VAL A 38 -2.16 -7.04 0.61
C VAL A 38 -3.44 -6.32 1.01
N GLU A 39 -3.57 -5.96 2.29
CA GLU A 39 -4.70 -5.15 2.77
C GLU A 39 -4.69 -3.76 2.11
N ALA A 40 -3.54 -3.09 2.07
CA ALA A 40 -3.42 -1.78 1.44
C ALA A 40 -3.85 -1.80 -0.04
N VAL A 41 -3.34 -2.75 -0.83
CA VAL A 41 -3.69 -2.90 -2.25
C VAL A 41 -5.19 -3.19 -2.43
N THR A 42 -5.73 -4.12 -1.65
CA THR A 42 -7.16 -4.51 -1.73
C THR A 42 -8.06 -3.32 -1.43
N ARG A 43 -7.79 -2.58 -0.35
CA ARG A 43 -8.60 -1.41 0.05
C ARG A 43 -8.48 -0.26 -0.93
N LEU A 44 -7.28 0.04 -1.44
CA LEU A 44 -7.10 1.09 -2.43
C LEU A 44 -7.83 0.77 -3.75
N ALA A 45 -7.82 -0.50 -4.17
CA ALA A 45 -8.57 -0.94 -5.34
C ALA A 45 -10.09 -0.81 -5.15
N GLU A 46 -10.62 -1.21 -3.99
CA GLU A 46 -12.04 -1.03 -3.62
C GLU A 46 -12.48 0.45 -3.67
N LEU A 47 -11.56 1.37 -3.38
CA LEU A 47 -11.79 2.82 -3.40
C LEU A 47 -11.59 3.47 -4.78
N GLY A 48 -11.29 2.68 -5.82
CA GLY A 48 -11.14 3.17 -7.19
C GLY A 48 -9.75 3.72 -7.53
N ALA A 49 -8.73 3.46 -6.70
CA ALA A 49 -7.36 3.85 -7.03
C ALA A 49 -6.85 3.10 -8.28
N TYR A 50 -5.94 3.76 -8.99
CA TYR A 50 -5.31 3.25 -10.19
C TYR A 50 -4.00 2.52 -9.89
N GLY A 51 -3.19 3.04 -8.95
CA GLY A 51 -1.87 2.49 -8.68
C GLY A 51 -1.32 2.70 -7.28
N LEU A 52 -0.27 1.95 -6.96
CA LEU A 52 0.48 2.02 -5.70
C LEU A 52 1.93 2.43 -5.98
N THR A 53 2.50 3.27 -5.13
CA THR A 53 3.95 3.51 -5.08
C THR A 53 4.52 3.08 -3.72
N PHE A 54 5.80 2.77 -3.64
CA PHE A 54 6.46 2.33 -2.40
C PHE A 54 7.96 2.63 -2.46
N HIS A 55 8.56 2.89 -1.30
CA HIS A 55 10.01 2.72 -1.11
C HIS A 55 10.32 1.24 -0.89
N ASP A 56 11.54 0.82 -1.15
CA ASP A 56 12.01 -0.54 -0.84
C ASP A 56 11.69 -0.95 0.60
N ASP A 57 12.05 -0.11 1.57
CA ASP A 57 11.87 -0.38 2.99
C ASP A 57 10.40 -0.33 3.47
N ASP A 58 9.47 0.16 2.64
CA ASP A 58 8.03 0.07 2.93
C ASP A 58 7.50 -1.36 2.70
N LEU A 59 8.08 -2.09 1.74
CA LEU A 59 7.61 -3.42 1.34
C LEU A 59 8.25 -4.54 2.15
N PHE A 60 9.52 -4.39 2.51
CA PHE A 60 10.25 -5.32 3.36
C PHE A 60 11.23 -4.56 4.25
N PRO A 61 11.46 -4.96 5.51
CA PRO A 61 12.39 -4.26 6.38
C PRO A 61 13.82 -4.20 5.84
N PHE A 62 14.51 -3.08 6.09
CA PHE A 62 15.93 -2.95 5.81
C PHE A 62 16.73 -4.13 6.38
N GLY A 63 17.60 -4.73 5.57
CA GLY A 63 18.41 -5.89 5.97
C GLY A 63 17.67 -7.23 6.00
N SER A 64 16.46 -7.31 5.42
CA SER A 64 15.75 -8.57 5.21
C SER A 64 16.62 -9.59 4.46
N SER A 65 16.43 -10.88 4.79
CA SER A 65 17.03 -11.95 4.00
C SER A 65 16.46 -11.96 2.57
N ASP A 66 17.18 -12.51 1.61
CA ASP A 66 16.69 -12.66 0.23
C ASP A 66 15.36 -13.42 0.17
N ALA A 67 15.18 -14.42 1.05
CA ALA A 67 13.95 -15.19 1.14
C ALA A 67 12.76 -14.34 1.66
N ASP A 68 12.98 -13.52 2.68
CA ASP A 68 11.94 -12.64 3.22
C ASP A 68 11.57 -11.52 2.25
N ARG A 69 12.57 -10.92 1.60
CA ARG A 69 12.39 -9.94 0.52
C ARG A 69 11.57 -10.54 -0.61
N GLN A 70 11.95 -11.73 -1.10
CA GLN A 70 11.26 -12.38 -2.20
C GLN A 70 9.80 -12.70 -1.82
N LYS A 71 9.57 -13.19 -0.60
CA LYS A 71 8.21 -13.44 -0.09
C LYS A 71 7.33 -12.20 -0.12
N GLN A 72 7.82 -11.02 0.27
CA GLN A 72 7.03 -9.79 0.22
C GLN A 72 6.77 -9.31 -1.22
N ILE A 73 7.75 -9.45 -2.11
CA ILE A 73 7.59 -9.14 -3.53
C ILE A 73 6.50 -10.02 -4.16
N ASP A 74 6.50 -11.32 -3.87
CA ASP A 74 5.51 -12.25 -4.41
C ASP A 74 4.10 -11.96 -3.88
N ARG A 75 3.98 -11.60 -2.60
CA ARG A 75 2.72 -11.15 -2.00
C ARG A 75 2.17 -9.89 -2.68
N LEU A 76 3.02 -8.88 -2.89
CA LEU A 76 2.61 -7.65 -3.59
C LEU A 76 2.17 -7.96 -5.02
N LYS A 77 2.98 -8.72 -5.78
CA LYS A 77 2.63 -9.10 -7.16
C LYS A 77 1.30 -9.83 -7.25
N GLN A 78 1.04 -10.76 -6.33
CA GLN A 78 -0.24 -11.47 -6.29
C GLN A 78 -1.39 -10.50 -6.03
N ALA A 79 -1.28 -9.62 -5.03
CA ALA A 79 -2.32 -8.64 -4.72
C ALA A 79 -2.59 -7.66 -5.89
N LEU A 80 -1.55 -7.19 -6.57
CA LEU A 80 -1.68 -6.36 -7.77
C LEU A 80 -2.40 -7.12 -8.90
N SER A 81 -2.06 -8.39 -9.11
CA SER A 81 -2.73 -9.25 -10.09
C SER A 81 -4.21 -9.48 -9.77
N ASP A 82 -4.54 -9.71 -8.50
CA ASP A 82 -5.91 -10.03 -8.06
C ASP A 82 -6.84 -8.81 -8.15
N THR A 83 -6.30 -7.60 -7.97
CA THR A 83 -7.06 -6.35 -7.95
C THR A 83 -6.97 -5.53 -9.25
N GLY A 84 -6.00 -5.86 -10.09
CA GLY A 84 -5.65 -5.11 -11.29
C GLY A 84 -4.95 -3.78 -11.00
N LEU A 85 -4.69 -3.40 -9.75
CA LEU A 85 -3.92 -2.19 -9.39
C LEU A 85 -2.51 -2.28 -10.02
N ILE A 86 -1.94 -1.14 -10.44
CA ILE A 86 -0.59 -1.12 -11.04
C ILE A 86 0.48 -0.51 -10.14
#